data_AF-A0ABD1UFJ4-F1
#
_entry.id   AF-A0ABD1UFJ4-F1
#
_cell.length_a   1.000
_cell.length_b   1.000
_cell.length_c   1.000
_cell.angle_alpha   90.00
_cell.angle_beta   90.00
_cell.angle_gamma   90.00
#
_symmetry.space_group_name_H-M   'P 1'
#
loop_
_entity.id
_entity.type
_entity.pdbx_description
1 polymer ?
#
loop_
_entity_poly.entity_id
_entity_poly.type
_entity_poly.pdbx_seq_one_letter_code
_entity_poly.pdbx_strand_id
1 'polypeptide(L)'
;MIGSTADDEGEVVPGNVSEYGFVNGEDELVSFAELPVQWDKGEIPDEKQKQIFLLGTTDRGFRRIFKQVKAWKFDLSGEDPVVLVLSKENNWIKLLKPRKAFEDTIRTILITVQYLHFVKWNPETSRETMRDHLSVVFRFGYKSYGIISLPLLLPQL
;
A
#
# COMPACT_ATOMS: atom_id res chain seq x y z
N MET A 1 -45.73 -20.71 1.04
CA MET A 1 -45.26 -19.31 0.98
C MET A 1 -43.76 -19.34 0.96
N ILE A 2 -43.17 -18.70 -0.05
CA ILE A 2 -41.73 -18.50 -0.19
C ILE A 2 -41.38 -17.30 0.69
N GLY A 3 -40.52 -17.51 1.69
CA GLY A 3 -39.86 -16.44 2.42
C GLY A 3 -38.38 -16.50 2.08
N SER A 4 -37.99 -15.90 0.95
CA SER A 4 -36.59 -15.73 0.59
C SER A 4 -35.95 -14.82 1.63
N THR A 5 -35.06 -15.38 2.45
CA THR A 5 -34.13 -14.58 3.24
C THR A 5 -33.18 -13.92 2.26
N ALA A 6 -33.29 -12.60 2.12
CA ALA A 6 -32.36 -11.80 1.33
C ALA A 6 -30.95 -12.05 1.88
N ASP A 7 -30.08 -12.61 1.04
CA ASP A 7 -28.64 -12.59 1.23
C ASP A 7 -28.24 -11.10 1.28
N ASP A 8 -28.10 -10.58 2.50
CA ASP A 8 -27.31 -9.38 2.75
C ASP A 8 -25.86 -9.79 2.47
N GLU A 9 -25.47 -9.72 1.20
CA GLU A 9 -24.06 -9.77 0.78
C GLU A 9 -23.36 -8.55 1.37
N GLY A 10 -23.09 -8.62 2.68
CA GLY A 10 -22.26 -7.68 3.40
C GLY A 10 -20.94 -7.60 2.65
N GLU A 11 -20.75 -6.48 1.96
CA GLU A 11 -19.57 -6.22 1.14
C GLU A 11 -18.34 -6.42 2.03
N VAL A 12 -17.67 -7.56 1.89
CA VAL A 12 -16.48 -7.90 2.65
C VAL A 12 -15.46 -6.82 2.36
N VAL A 13 -15.29 -5.89 3.29
CA VAL A 13 -14.35 -4.78 3.14
C VAL A 13 -12.99 -5.40 2.88
N PRO A 14 -12.41 -5.20 1.67
CA PRO A 14 -11.17 -5.85 1.35
C PRO A 14 -10.07 -5.20 2.18
N GLY A 15 -9.64 -5.89 3.23
CA GLY A 15 -8.59 -5.39 4.11
C GLY A 15 -7.26 -5.22 3.39
N ASN A 16 -7.01 -6.00 2.33
CA ASN A 16 -5.75 -6.03 1.59
C ASN A 16 -5.97 -6.08 0.07
N VAL A 17 -5.15 -5.36 -0.70
CA VAL A 17 -5.16 -5.37 -2.17
C VAL A 17 -3.76 -5.64 -2.74
N SER A 18 -3.69 -6.56 -3.70
CA SER A 18 -2.49 -6.92 -4.47
C SER A 18 -2.65 -6.60 -5.95
N GLU A 19 -1.54 -6.60 -6.68
CA GLU A 19 -1.45 -6.20 -8.09
C GLU A 19 -2.12 -4.84 -8.34
N TYR A 20 -1.88 -3.91 -7.40
CA TYR A 20 -2.60 -2.64 -7.38
C TYR A 20 -2.06 -1.63 -8.39
N GLY A 21 -2.91 -0.70 -8.81
CA GLY A 21 -2.55 0.54 -9.49
C GLY A 21 -3.58 1.62 -9.20
N PHE A 22 -3.28 2.85 -9.58
CA PHE A 22 -4.20 3.98 -9.42
C PHE A 22 -4.37 4.72 -10.73
N VAL A 23 -5.60 5.15 -11.00
CA VAL A 23 -5.91 6.00 -12.15
C VAL A 23 -6.69 7.24 -11.73
N ASN A 24 -6.55 8.32 -12.50
CA ASN A 24 -7.39 9.51 -12.35
C ASN A 24 -8.72 9.37 -13.12
N GLY A 25 -9.52 10.43 -13.17
CA GLY A 25 -10.78 10.44 -13.92
C GLY A 25 -10.64 10.37 -15.45
N GLU A 26 -9.42 10.44 -15.97
CA GLU A 26 -9.07 10.32 -17.40
C GLU A 26 -8.41 8.96 -17.70
N ASP A 27 -8.48 8.01 -16.75
CA ASP A 27 -7.85 6.67 -16.81
C ASP A 27 -6.31 6.68 -16.91
N GLU A 28 -5.65 7.82 -16.63
CA GLU A 28 -4.19 7.91 -16.61
C GLU A 28 -3.61 7.37 -15.31
N LEU A 29 -2.46 6.70 -15.38
CA LEU A 29 -1.78 6.19 -14.19
C LEU A 29 -1.24 7.33 -13.32
N VAL A 30 -1.69 7.35 -12.07
CA VAL A 30 -1.30 8.37 -11.09
C VAL A 30 -0.80 7.71 -9.82
N SER A 31 -0.03 8.44 -9.00
CA SER A 31 0.39 7.95 -7.69
C SER A 31 -0.67 8.25 -6.63
N PHE A 32 -0.87 7.34 -5.66
CA PHE A 32 -1.68 7.67 -4.48
C PHE A 32 -1.09 8.85 -3.67
N ALA A 33 0.19 9.17 -3.85
CA ALA A 33 0.84 10.29 -3.19
C ALA A 33 0.28 11.67 -3.63
N GLU A 34 -0.55 11.72 -4.67
CA GLU A 34 -1.32 12.92 -5.03
C GLU A 34 -2.50 13.18 -4.08
N LEU A 35 -2.90 12.17 -3.29
CA LEU A 35 -3.90 12.31 -2.25
C LEU A 35 -3.27 12.84 -0.96
N PRO A 36 -4.05 13.51 -0.10
CA PRO A 36 -3.57 13.95 1.21
C PRO A 36 -3.17 12.76 2.10
N VAL A 37 -2.13 12.98 2.91
CA VAL A 37 -1.76 12.06 4.00
C VAL A 37 -2.70 12.31 5.18
N GLN A 38 -3.36 11.28 5.70
CA GLN A 38 -4.29 11.38 6.81
C GLN A 38 -3.98 10.39 7.94
N TRP A 39 -3.59 10.92 9.09
CA TRP A 39 -3.31 10.13 10.31
C TRP A 39 -4.53 10.03 11.23
N ASP A 40 -5.19 11.16 11.45
CA ASP A 40 -6.29 11.30 12.41
C ASP A 40 -7.66 11.33 11.72
N LYS A 41 -8.72 11.12 12.51
CA LYS A 41 -10.12 11.21 12.08
C LYS A 41 -10.59 12.67 11.82
N GLY A 42 -9.70 13.51 11.28
CA GLY A 42 -10.09 14.83 10.80
C GLY A 42 -10.94 14.71 9.54
N GLU A 43 -11.91 15.61 9.38
CA GLU A 43 -12.59 15.78 8.11
C GLU A 43 -11.56 16.24 7.07
N ILE A 44 -11.45 15.51 5.96
CA ILE A 44 -10.71 16.02 4.80
C ILE A 44 -11.57 17.13 4.22
N PRO A 45 -11.07 18.36 4.07
CA PRO A 45 -11.82 19.44 3.46
C PRO A 45 -12.40 18.97 2.13
N ASP A 46 -13.69 19.29 1.90
CA ASP A 46 -14.47 18.97 0.70
C ASP A 46 -14.03 19.83 -0.51
N GLU A 47 -12.75 20.19 -0.55
CA GLU A 47 -12.11 20.78 -1.71
C GLU A 47 -12.24 19.79 -2.87
N LYS A 48 -12.20 20.27 -4.12
CA LYS A 48 -12.36 19.45 -5.34
C LYS A 48 -11.28 18.36 -5.40
N GLN A 49 -11.47 17.28 -4.65
CA GLN A 49 -10.50 16.22 -4.48
C GLN A 49 -10.35 15.53 -5.83
N LYS A 50 -9.10 15.34 -6.23
CA LYS A 50 -8.76 14.57 -7.42
C LYS A 50 -9.48 13.23 -7.34
N GLN A 51 -10.24 12.90 -8.38
CA GLN A 51 -10.89 11.60 -8.46
C GLN A 51 -9.82 10.57 -8.80
N ILE A 52 -9.35 9.87 -7.79
CA ILE A 52 -8.36 8.80 -7.93
C ILE A 52 -9.02 7.48 -7.55
N PHE A 53 -8.84 6.47 -8.40
CA PHE A 53 -9.43 5.16 -8.27
C PHE A 53 -8.33 4.12 -8.05
N LEU A 54 -8.47 3.31 -7.00
CA LEU A 54 -7.70 2.11 -6.76
C LEU A 54 -8.23 0.98 -7.64
N LEU A 55 -7.33 0.33 -8.35
CA LEU A 55 -7.57 -0.93 -9.05
C LEU A 55 -6.66 -2.00 -8.48
N GLY A 56 -7.11 -3.25 -8.46
CA GLY A 56 -6.26 -4.37 -8.08
C GLY A 56 -7.06 -5.64 -7.90
N THR A 57 -6.51 -6.54 -7.08
CA THR A 57 -7.14 -7.82 -6.74
C THR A 57 -7.16 -8.05 -5.23
N THR A 58 -8.22 -8.71 -4.78
CA THR A 58 -8.41 -9.15 -3.39
C THR A 58 -8.53 -10.68 -3.37
N ASP A 59 -8.63 -11.28 -2.19
CA ASP A 59 -8.81 -12.72 -2.03
C ASP A 59 -7.77 -13.53 -2.82
N ARG A 60 -6.49 -13.17 -2.68
CA ARG A 60 -5.38 -13.83 -3.41
C ARG A 60 -5.52 -13.84 -4.94
N GLY A 61 -6.23 -12.87 -5.51
CA GLY A 61 -6.40 -12.74 -6.96
C GLY A 61 -7.79 -13.11 -7.47
N PHE A 62 -8.68 -13.66 -6.63
CA PHE A 62 -9.99 -14.15 -7.08
C PHE A 62 -10.98 -13.04 -7.42
N ARG A 63 -10.90 -11.87 -6.76
CA ARG A 63 -11.82 -10.76 -7.00
C ARG A 63 -11.05 -9.52 -7.46
N ARG A 64 -11.63 -8.78 -8.41
CA ARG A 64 -11.11 -7.48 -8.83
C ARG A 64 -11.74 -6.39 -7.98
N ILE A 65 -10.99 -5.35 -7.69
CA ILE A 65 -11.47 -4.15 -7.00
C ILE A 65 -11.31 -2.93 -7.90
N PHE A 66 -12.29 -2.04 -7.84
CA PHE A 66 -12.28 -0.71 -8.43
C PHE A 66 -12.97 0.23 -7.43
N LYS A 67 -12.21 1.06 -6.71
CA LYS A 67 -12.77 1.93 -5.65
C LYS A 67 -12.16 3.33 -5.69
N GLN A 68 -12.99 4.35 -5.52
CA GLN A 68 -12.52 5.72 -5.34
C GLN A 68 -11.83 5.84 -3.96
N VAL A 69 -10.67 6.47 -3.94
CA VAL A 69 -9.87 6.74 -2.73
C VAL A 69 -9.69 8.24 -2.54
N LYS A 70 -9.53 8.66 -1.29
CA LYS A 70 -9.50 10.08 -0.91
C LYS A 70 -8.32 10.52 -0.04
N ALA A 71 -7.65 9.57 0.61
CA ALA A 71 -6.46 9.84 1.41
C ALA A 71 -5.58 8.60 1.49
N TRP A 72 -4.38 8.75 2.03
CA TRP A 72 -3.49 7.64 2.33
C TRP A 72 -2.71 7.86 3.62
N LYS A 73 -2.08 6.82 4.13
CA LYS A 73 -1.16 6.87 5.27
C LYS A 73 -0.18 5.72 5.25
N PHE A 74 0.79 5.72 6.16
CA PHE A 74 1.74 4.62 6.31
C PHE A 74 2.00 4.24 7.78
N ASP A 75 2.01 2.97 8.13
CA ASP A 75 2.36 2.56 9.49
C ASP A 75 3.81 2.06 9.54
N LEU A 76 4.62 2.66 10.43
CA LEU A 76 6.03 2.29 10.66
C LEU A 76 6.23 1.56 12.00
N SER A 77 5.16 1.19 12.70
CA SER A 77 5.25 0.56 14.04
C SER A 77 5.55 -0.94 13.98
N GLY A 78 5.25 -1.61 12.87
CA GLY A 78 5.48 -3.03 12.67
C GLY A 78 6.89 -3.38 12.18
N GLU A 79 7.09 -4.69 12.01
CA GLU A 79 8.30 -5.27 11.41
C GLU A 79 8.56 -4.73 10.00
N ASP A 80 7.50 -4.66 9.18
CA ASP A 80 7.52 -4.03 7.87
C ASP A 80 6.67 -2.76 7.85
N PRO A 81 7.04 -1.74 7.05
CA PRO A 81 6.17 -0.61 6.84
C PRO A 81 4.93 -1.02 6.04
N VAL A 82 3.78 -0.45 6.42
CA VAL A 82 2.50 -0.69 5.76
C VAL A 82 2.04 0.60 5.10
N VAL A 83 1.52 0.53 3.88
CA VAL A 83 0.82 1.65 3.25
C VAL A 83 -0.68 1.34 3.20
N LEU A 84 -1.51 2.30 3.60
CA LEU A 84 -2.96 2.19 3.54
C LEU A 84 -3.56 3.36 2.76
N VAL A 85 -4.64 3.09 2.03
CA VAL A 85 -5.46 4.11 1.36
C VAL A 85 -6.87 4.12 1.93
N LEU A 86 -7.46 5.31 2.04
CA LEU A 86 -8.80 5.52 2.54
C LEU A 86 -9.78 5.55 1.38
N SER A 87 -10.73 4.63 1.38
CA SER A 87 -11.82 4.64 0.41
C SER A 87 -12.81 5.77 0.67
N LYS A 88 -13.64 6.07 -0.33
CA LYS A 88 -14.75 7.03 -0.17
C LYS A 88 -15.72 6.61 0.93
N GLU A 89 -15.90 5.30 1.12
CA GLU A 89 -16.73 4.69 2.17
C GLU A 89 -16.07 4.68 3.56
N ASN A 90 -14.96 5.40 3.74
CA ASN A 90 -14.20 5.51 4.99
C ASN A 90 -13.54 4.22 5.48
N ASN A 91 -13.24 3.29 4.56
CA ASN A 91 -12.52 2.07 4.88
C ASN A 91 -11.03 2.20 4.55
N TRP A 92 -10.17 1.78 5.47
CA TRP A 92 -8.73 1.68 5.21
C TRP A 92 -8.41 0.37 4.51
N ILE A 93 -7.73 0.47 3.37
CA ILE A 93 -7.33 -0.66 2.53
C ILE A 93 -5.80 -0.73 2.54
N LYS A 94 -5.24 -1.86 2.99
CA LYS A 94 -3.80 -2.10 2.96
C LYS A 94 -3.34 -2.45 1.54
N LEU A 95 -2.30 -1.77 1.09
CA LEU A 95 -1.65 -2.07 -0.18
C LEU A 95 -0.54 -3.12 0.04
N LEU A 96 -0.56 -4.19 -0.76
CA LEU A 96 0.44 -5.24 -0.74
C LEU A 96 1.45 -5.02 -1.88
N LYS A 97 1.25 -5.68 -3.02
CA LYS A 97 2.15 -5.63 -4.17
C LYS A 97 1.56 -4.74 -5.29
N PRO A 98 2.30 -3.77 -5.84
CA PRO A 98 1.86 -3.04 -7.04
C PRO A 98 1.88 -3.95 -8.27
N ARG A 99 1.04 -3.66 -9.26
CA ARG A 99 1.14 -4.29 -10.59
C ARG A 99 2.48 -3.92 -11.24
N LYS A 100 3.05 -4.82 -12.03
CA LYS A 100 4.37 -4.61 -12.67
C LYS A 100 4.47 -3.28 -13.44
N ALA A 101 3.45 -2.94 -14.23
CA ALA A 101 3.41 -1.71 -15.03
C ALA A 101 3.25 -0.42 -14.19
N PHE A 102 3.07 -0.52 -12.88
CA PHE A 102 2.90 0.60 -11.95
C PHE A 102 4.07 0.73 -10.97
N GLU A 103 5.02 -0.21 -11.00
CA GLU A 103 6.17 -0.24 -10.09
C GLU A 103 6.98 1.06 -10.18
N ASP A 104 7.26 1.53 -11.40
CA ASP A 104 8.04 2.76 -11.61
C ASP A 104 7.31 4.01 -11.12
N THR A 105 5.98 4.07 -11.29
CA THR A 105 5.15 5.19 -10.81
C THR A 105 5.20 5.35 -9.29
N ILE A 106 5.27 4.24 -8.56
CA ILE A 106 5.17 4.22 -7.11
C ILE A 106 6.50 3.98 -6.39
N ARG A 107 7.57 3.69 -7.14
CA ARG A 107 8.88 3.32 -6.58
C ARG A 107 9.41 4.33 -5.57
N THR A 108 9.38 5.61 -5.92
CA THR A 108 9.94 6.68 -5.08
C THR A 108 9.25 6.76 -3.72
N ILE A 109 7.92 6.64 -3.67
CA ILE A 109 7.19 6.72 -2.41
C ILE A 109 7.41 5.47 -1.55
N LEU A 110 7.48 4.28 -2.15
CA LEU A 110 7.80 3.05 -1.42
C LEU A 110 9.21 3.08 -0.84
N ILE A 111 10.20 3.57 -1.60
CA ILE A 111 11.58 3.77 -1.11
C ILE A 111 11.58 4.74 0.07
N THR A 112 10.84 5.84 -0.02
CA THR A 112 10.76 6.85 1.05
C THR A 112 10.15 6.26 2.33
N VAL A 113 9.05 5.52 2.22
CA VAL A 113 8.42 4.85 3.35
C VAL A 113 9.36 3.82 3.99
N GLN A 114 10.07 3.03 3.18
CA GLN A 114 11.05 2.06 3.69
C GLN A 114 12.24 2.73 4.36
N TYR A 115 12.70 3.85 3.82
CA TYR A 115 13.76 4.67 4.42
C TYR A 115 13.34 5.18 5.79
N LEU A 116 12.14 5.76 5.91
CA LEU A 116 11.62 6.27 7.17
C LEU A 116 11.47 5.16 8.21
N HIS A 117 10.99 3.99 7.80
CA HIS A 117 10.94 2.80 8.66
C HIS A 117 12.33 2.43 9.18
N PHE A 118 13.31 2.29 8.29
CA PHE A 118 14.65 1.85 8.65
C PHE A 118 15.33 2.81 9.63
N VAL A 119 15.27 4.11 9.36
CA VAL A 119 15.89 5.15 10.22
C VAL A 119 15.18 5.24 11.57
N LYS A 120 13.85 5.06 11.64
CA LYS A 120 13.12 5.05 12.90
C LYS A 120 13.65 4.00 13.89
N TRP A 121 14.04 2.83 13.38
CA TRP A 121 14.56 1.72 14.18
C TRP A 121 16.09 1.72 14.31
N ASN A 122 16.80 2.48 13.47
CA ASN A 122 18.25 2.56 13.43
C ASN A 122 18.69 4.05 13.32
N PRO A 123 18.45 4.88 14.36
CA PRO A 123 18.65 6.33 14.27
C PRO A 123 20.10 6.73 13.99
N GLU A 124 21.07 5.95 14.47
CA GLU A 124 22.51 6.18 14.27
C GLU A 124 23.07 5.48 13.03
N THR A 125 22.22 5.05 12.10
CA THR A 125 22.66 4.33 10.90
C THR A 125 23.48 5.23 9.97
N SER A 126 24.46 4.63 9.30
CA SER A 126 25.22 5.31 8.25
C SER A 126 24.42 5.40 6.94
N ARG A 127 24.80 6.34 6.07
CA ARG A 127 24.23 6.44 4.73
C ARG A 127 24.47 5.16 3.91
N GLU A 128 25.62 4.54 4.09
CA GLU A 128 26.06 3.34 3.40
C GLU A 128 25.20 2.14 3.83
N THR A 129 25.06 1.92 5.14
CA THR A 129 24.21 0.85 5.69
C THR A 129 22.75 1.01 5.24
N MET A 130 22.23 2.23 5.26
CA MET A 130 20.89 2.53 4.77
C MET A 130 20.75 2.22 3.26
N ARG A 131 21.72 2.65 2.45
CA ARG A 131 21.72 2.40 1.00
C ARG A 131 21.77 0.90 0.70
N ASP A 132 22.59 0.15 1.43
CA ASP A 132 22.71 -1.30 1.29
C ASP A 132 21.40 -1.99 1.63
N HIS A 133 20.75 -1.59 2.74
CA HIS A 133 19.42 -2.06 3.12
C HIS A 133 18.39 -1.84 2.01
N LEU A 134 18.26 -0.60 1.52
CA LEU A 134 17.34 -0.29 0.41
C LEU A 134 17.68 -1.08 -0.85
N SER A 135 18.97 -1.28 -1.15
CA SER A 135 19.38 -2.08 -2.30
C SER A 135 18.91 -3.52 -2.18
N VAL A 136 18.98 -4.14 -1.00
CA VAL A 136 18.50 -5.50 -0.76
C VAL A 136 16.98 -5.55 -0.89
N VAL A 137 16.26 -4.68 -0.19
CA VAL A 137 14.79 -4.64 -0.21
C VAL A 137 14.26 -4.47 -1.63
N PHE A 138 14.81 -3.54 -2.42
CA PHE A 138 14.30 -3.25 -3.77
C PHE A 138 14.96 -4.06 -4.89
N ARG A 139 16.03 -4.83 -4.62
CA ARG A 139 16.59 -5.82 -5.55
C ARG A 139 15.86 -7.16 -5.48
N PHE A 140 15.40 -7.56 -4.31
CA PHE A 140 14.65 -8.81 -4.10
C PHE A 140 13.12 -8.62 -3.98
N GLY A 141 12.66 -7.40 -3.67
CA GLY A 141 11.28 -7.10 -3.24
C GLY A 141 10.17 -7.16 -4.29
N TYR A 142 10.46 -7.13 -5.60
CA TYR A 142 9.40 -7.36 -6.60
C TYR A 142 9.12 -8.85 -6.86
N LYS A 143 9.96 -9.75 -6.31
CA LYS A 143 9.75 -11.20 -6.35
C LYS A 143 9.20 -11.79 -5.05
N SER A 144 9.07 -11.01 -3.97
CA SER A 144 8.82 -11.57 -2.63
C SER A 144 7.71 -10.87 -1.82
N TYR A 145 6.62 -10.46 -2.47
CA TYR A 145 5.33 -10.46 -1.76
C TYR A 145 4.74 -11.87 -1.85
N GLY A 146 5.38 -12.77 -1.11
CA GLY A 146 5.20 -14.21 -1.17
C GLY A 146 6.41 -14.88 -0.53
N ILE A 147 6.34 -15.03 0.80
CA ILE A 147 7.16 -15.86 1.69
C ILE A 147 8.52 -16.29 1.14
N ILE A 148 9.61 -15.66 1.57
CA ILE A 148 10.85 -16.37 1.95
C ILE A 148 11.50 -15.63 3.13
N SER A 149 11.43 -16.25 4.30
CA SER A 149 12.36 -15.99 5.40
C SER A 149 13.77 -16.33 4.92
N LEU A 150 14.67 -15.35 4.89
CA LEU A 150 16.09 -15.59 4.59
C LEU A 150 16.85 -15.66 5.92
N PRO A 151 17.64 -16.73 6.15
CA PRO A 151 18.30 -16.96 7.42
C PRO A 151 19.42 -15.95 7.64
N LEU A 152 19.59 -15.57 8.92
CA LEU A 152 20.76 -14.89 9.46
C LEU A 152 22.06 -15.47 8.84
N LEU A 153 22.85 -14.60 8.24
CA LEU A 153 24.28 -14.78 8.09
C LEU A 153 24.95 -13.46 8.48
N LEU A 154 25.17 -13.33 9.78
CA LEU A 154 26.23 -12.47 10.33
C LEU A 154 27.58 -13.15 10.00
N PRO A 155 28.56 -12.44 9.42
CA PRO A 155 29.95 -12.84 9.59
C PRO A 155 30.39 -12.46 11.00
N GLN A 156 30.89 -13.46 11.71
CA GLN A 156 31.64 -13.31 12.95
C GLN A 156 32.84 -12.38 12.74
N LEU A 157 32.98 -11.38 13.62
CA LEU A 157 34.25 -10.76 13.99
C LEU A 157 34.32 -10.72 15.52
#